data_AF-Q55152-F1
#
_entry.id   AF-Q55152-F1
#
_cell.length_a   1.000
_cell.length_b   1.000
_cell.length_c   1.000
_cell.angle_alpha   90.00
_cell.angle_beta   90.00
_cell.angle_gamma   90.00
#
_symmetry.space_group_name_H-M   'P 1'
#
loop_
_entity.id
_entity.type
_entity.pdbx_description
1 polymer ?
#
loop_
_entity_poly.entity_id
_entity_poly.type
_entity_poly.pdbx_seq_one_letter_code
_entity_poly.pdbx_strand_id
1 'polypeptide(L)'
;MLKKIFILVMLLAIAGAGLGYYFWRRATQIPAWFEAETSTPSIAPPADFLQEKIRQEIAQKNDGDRQEPVRVTLTEKELGQVLQGEVDRQLKMESIPRLQTQIRGETLEVGTVLDPQMLDNAQLSPGQKRIVDRVLPLLPSQNQPFYVALEGTPQLAAGQLIMTENSRIKIGELSFRIGDMAQRLNIPPEKLNQLLQVNLDELNLQGVQVQDGMMQLEVNP
;
A
#
# COMPACT_ATOMS: atom_id res chain seq x y z
N MET A 1 41.45 2.71 -37.62
CA MET A 1 40.57 1.70 -36.99
C MET A 1 40.20 2.09 -35.55
N LEU A 2 41.16 2.46 -34.68
CA LEU A 2 40.94 2.80 -33.26
C LEU A 2 39.93 3.94 -33.00
N LYS A 3 39.93 5.02 -33.80
CA LYS A 3 38.97 6.14 -33.68
C LYS A 3 37.50 5.70 -33.85
N LYS A 4 37.22 4.71 -34.71
CA LYS A 4 35.85 4.21 -34.95
C LYS A 4 35.36 3.35 -33.79
N ILE A 5 36.24 2.57 -33.18
CA ILE A 5 35.95 1.77 -31.98
C ILE A 5 35.68 2.69 -30.78
N PHE A 6 36.46 3.77 -30.62
CA PHE A 6 36.24 4.73 -29.55
C PHE A 6 34.87 5.44 -29.65
N ILE A 7 34.47 5.83 -30.87
CA ILE A 7 33.14 6.43 -31.11
C ILE A 7 32.02 5.43 -30.81
N LEU A 8 32.18 4.15 -31.17
CA LEU A 8 31.19 3.10 -30.87
C LEU A 8 31.03 2.88 -29.36
N VAL A 9 32.14 2.80 -28.62
CA VAL A 9 32.12 2.63 -27.15
C VAL A 9 31.52 3.86 -26.47
N MET A 10 31.83 5.07 -26.94
CA MET A 10 31.25 6.30 -26.42
C MET A 10 29.73 6.37 -26.66
N LEU A 11 29.25 5.96 -27.85
CA LEU A 11 27.82 5.89 -28.15
C LEU A 11 27.11 4.84 -27.30
N LEU A 12 27.72 3.67 -27.07
CA LEU A 12 27.22 2.64 -26.16
C LEU A 12 27.19 3.12 -24.71
N ALA A 13 28.19 3.88 -24.26
CA ALA A 13 28.23 4.47 -22.93
C ALA A 13 27.14 5.54 -22.73
N ILE A 14 26.91 6.40 -23.73
CA ILE A 14 25.83 7.41 -23.70
C ILE A 14 24.46 6.73 -23.73
N ALA A 15 24.27 5.73 -24.60
CA ALA A 15 23.03 4.97 -24.66
C ALA A 15 22.78 4.20 -23.36
N GLY A 16 23.81 3.58 -22.78
CA GLY A 16 23.74 2.90 -21.49
C GLY A 16 23.44 3.84 -20.34
N ALA A 17 24.08 5.02 -20.30
CA ALA A 17 23.80 6.04 -19.29
C ALA A 17 22.37 6.61 -19.43
N GLY A 18 21.89 6.83 -20.67
CA GLY A 18 20.54 7.29 -20.94
C GLY A 18 19.46 6.28 -20.54
N LEU A 19 19.68 4.99 -20.85
CA LEU A 19 18.79 3.91 -20.41
C LEU A 19 18.80 3.76 -18.89
N GLY A 20 19.98 3.78 -18.26
CA GLY A 20 20.12 3.73 -16.80
C GLY A 20 19.39 4.88 -16.12
N TYR A 21 19.55 6.11 -16.61
CA TYR A 21 18.84 7.28 -16.09
C TYR A 21 17.32 7.18 -16.27
N TYR A 22 16.84 6.69 -17.41
CA TYR A 22 15.41 6.52 -17.67
C TYR A 22 14.76 5.51 -16.71
N PHE A 23 15.36 4.34 -16.52
CA PHE A 23 14.87 3.34 -15.57
C PHE A 23 14.99 3.82 -14.12
N TRP A 24 16.08 4.53 -13.78
CA TRP A 24 16.26 5.13 -12.47
C TRP A 24 15.14 6.14 -12.17
N ARG A 25 14.83 7.02 -13.12
CA ARG A 25 13.77 8.02 -12.97
C ARG A 25 12.39 7.41 -12.82
N ARG A 26 12.07 6.33 -13.57
CA ARG A 26 10.79 5.62 -13.41
C ARG A 26 10.66 4.98 -12.03
N ALA A 27 11.75 4.45 -11.49
CA ALA A 27 11.69 3.74 -10.22
C ALA A 27 11.63 4.69 -9.00
N THR A 28 12.00 5.97 -9.16
CA THR A 28 11.90 7.00 -8.11
C THR A 28 10.70 7.93 -8.27
N GLN A 29 9.89 7.77 -9.32
CA GLN A 29 8.71 8.60 -9.55
C GLN A 29 7.60 8.27 -8.55
N ILE A 30 7.12 9.31 -7.86
CA ILE A 30 5.90 9.27 -7.06
C ILE A 30 4.71 9.47 -8.01
N PRO A 31 3.66 8.63 -7.96
CA PRO A 31 2.50 8.83 -8.80
C PRO A 31 1.82 10.18 -8.55
N ALA A 32 1.41 10.86 -9.61
CA ALA A 32 0.79 12.19 -9.53
C ALA A 32 -0.46 12.24 -8.63
N TRP A 33 -1.21 11.13 -8.54
CA TRP A 33 -2.39 11.03 -7.68
C TRP A 33 -2.02 11.14 -6.18
N PHE A 34 -0.86 10.60 -5.80
CA PHE A 34 -0.39 10.61 -4.41
C PHE A 34 0.08 12.02 -3.98
N GLU A 35 0.68 12.76 -4.93
CA GLU A 35 1.08 14.15 -4.74
C GLU A 35 -0.12 15.10 -4.63
N ALA A 36 -1.21 14.80 -5.36
CA ALA A 36 -2.43 15.61 -5.30
C ALA A 36 -3.09 15.57 -3.90
N GLU A 37 -3.06 14.42 -3.22
CA GLU A 37 -3.67 14.23 -1.90
C GLU A 37 -2.81 14.73 -0.71
N THR A 38 -1.50 14.89 -0.91
CA THR A 38 -0.59 15.43 0.12
C THR A 38 -0.83 16.92 0.39
N SER A 39 -1.49 17.62 -0.53
CA SER A 39 -1.81 19.06 -0.40
C SER A 39 -3.00 19.35 0.52
N THR A 40 -3.71 18.33 1.01
CA THR A 40 -4.87 18.51 1.90
C THR A 40 -4.48 18.17 3.34
N PRO A 41 -4.68 19.07 4.33
CA PRO A 41 -4.37 18.78 5.72
C PRO A 41 -5.18 17.57 6.18
N SER A 42 -4.46 16.47 6.46
CA SER A 42 -5.03 15.22 6.93
C SER A 42 -5.21 15.30 8.42
N ILE A 43 -6.43 15.55 8.87
CA ILE A 43 -6.80 15.32 10.26
C ILE A 43 -6.80 13.80 10.45
N ALA A 44 -5.92 13.29 11.32
CA ALA A 44 -5.96 11.89 11.72
C ALA A 44 -7.34 11.63 12.34
N PRO A 45 -8.17 10.75 11.77
CA PRO A 45 -9.46 10.48 12.35
C PRO A 45 -9.30 9.68 13.64
N PRO A 46 -10.32 9.66 14.50
CA PRO A 46 -10.30 8.89 15.73
C PRO A 46 -10.05 7.41 15.44
N ALA A 47 -9.40 6.71 16.38
CA ALA A 47 -9.15 5.26 16.30
C ALA A 47 -10.43 4.42 16.10
N ASP A 48 -11.59 5.02 16.37
CA ASP A 48 -12.92 4.41 16.28
C ASP A 48 -13.75 4.93 15.10
N PHE A 49 -13.12 5.58 14.10
CA PHE A 49 -13.81 6.18 12.94
C PHE A 49 -14.82 5.22 12.29
N LEU A 50 -14.41 3.97 12.07
CA LEU A 50 -15.26 2.98 11.42
C LEU A 50 -16.43 2.56 12.32
N GLN A 51 -16.21 2.43 13.63
CA GLN A 51 -17.28 2.14 14.59
C GLN A 51 -18.29 3.28 14.68
N GLU A 52 -17.82 4.53 14.65
CA GLU A 52 -18.68 5.71 14.66
C GLU A 52 -19.53 5.77 13.38
N LYS A 53 -18.94 5.47 12.22
CA LYS A 53 -19.68 5.39 10.96
C LYS A 53 -20.74 4.29 10.98
N ILE A 54 -20.41 3.11 11.51
CA ILE A 54 -21.38 2.01 11.72
C ILE A 54 -22.53 2.46 12.62
N ARG A 55 -22.24 3.12 13.75
CA ARG A 55 -23.28 3.63 14.66
C ARG A 55 -24.20 4.64 14.00
N GLN A 56 -23.64 5.53 13.17
CA GLN A 56 -24.41 6.51 12.41
C GLN A 56 -25.33 5.85 11.38
N GLU A 57 -24.86 4.81 10.69
CA GLU A 57 -25.69 4.03 9.76
C GLU A 57 -26.80 3.25 10.49
N ILE A 58 -26.50 2.65 11.65
CA ILE A 58 -27.49 1.97 12.49
C ILE A 58 -28.55 2.96 13.00
N ALA A 59 -28.15 4.14 13.44
CA ALA A 59 -29.07 5.16 13.96
C ALA A 59 -30.02 5.72 12.89
N GLN A 60 -29.61 5.65 11.62
CA GLN A 60 -30.42 6.07 10.47
C GLN A 60 -31.32 4.96 9.93
N LYS A 61 -31.10 3.70 10.31
CA LYS A 61 -31.97 2.57 9.92
C LYS A 61 -33.32 2.64 10.65
N ASN A 62 -34.40 2.45 9.87
CA ASN A 62 -35.76 2.34 10.40
C ASN A 62 -35.94 1.05 11.20
N ASP A 63 -36.85 1.08 12.18
CA ASP A 63 -37.12 0.01 13.17
C ASP A 63 -37.36 -1.39 12.55
N GLY A 64 -37.88 -1.45 11.32
CA GLY A 64 -38.15 -2.71 10.59
C GLY A 64 -36.96 -3.35 9.88
N ASP A 65 -35.81 -2.65 9.80
CA ASP A 65 -34.65 -3.05 8.96
C ASP A 65 -33.44 -3.51 9.80
N ARG A 66 -33.66 -3.74 11.09
CA ARG A 66 -32.62 -4.12 12.08
C ARG A 66 -32.06 -5.54 11.90
N GLN A 67 -32.68 -6.36 11.05
CA GLN A 67 -32.20 -7.72 10.75
C GLN A 67 -31.29 -7.76 9.52
N GLU A 68 -31.24 -6.70 8.71
CA GLU A 68 -30.35 -6.66 7.54
C GLU A 68 -28.95 -6.17 7.93
N PRO A 69 -27.88 -6.68 7.28
CA PRO A 69 -26.51 -6.20 7.48
C PRO A 69 -26.42 -4.68 7.32
N VAL A 70 -25.58 -4.06 8.15
CA VAL A 70 -25.27 -2.63 8.05
C VAL A 70 -24.27 -2.45 6.93
N ARG A 71 -24.62 -1.62 5.93
CA ARG A 71 -23.74 -1.32 4.80
C ARG A 71 -23.02 -0.01 5.06
N VAL A 72 -21.69 -0.08 5.15
CA VAL A 72 -20.83 1.08 5.38
C VAL A 72 -20.06 1.36 4.11
N THR A 73 -20.25 2.54 3.53
CA THR A 73 -19.48 2.97 2.35
C THR A 73 -18.28 3.79 2.79
N LEU A 74 -17.09 3.45 2.30
CA LEU A 74 -15.83 4.15 2.54
C LEU A 74 -15.32 4.74 1.24
N THR A 75 -15.06 6.04 1.24
CA THR A 75 -14.30 6.70 0.18
C THR A 75 -12.82 6.32 0.25
N GLU A 76 -12.06 6.55 -0.82
CA GLU A 76 -10.59 6.39 -0.85
C GLU A 76 -9.88 7.03 0.37
N LYS A 77 -10.29 8.25 0.74
CA LYS A 77 -9.71 8.95 1.88
C LYS A 77 -10.02 8.24 3.20
N GLU A 78 -11.27 7.84 3.40
CA GLU A 78 -11.72 7.15 4.62
C GLU A 78 -11.11 5.75 4.74
N LEU A 79 -10.98 5.04 3.63
CA LEU A 79 -10.32 3.74 3.59
C LEU A 79 -8.84 3.86 3.97
N GLY A 80 -8.12 4.82 3.40
CA GLY A 80 -6.72 5.05 3.77
C GLY A 80 -6.53 5.37 5.24
N GLN A 81 -7.50 6.07 5.84
CA GLN A 81 -7.51 6.34 7.27
C GLN A 81 -7.75 5.10 8.13
N VAL A 82 -8.71 4.25 7.77
CA VAL A 82 -8.96 2.97 8.46
C VAL A 82 -7.71 2.09 8.40
N LEU A 83 -7.10 1.98 7.22
CA LEU A 83 -5.89 1.18 7.03
C LEU A 83 -4.69 1.75 7.79
N GLN A 84 -4.55 3.08 7.87
CA GLN A 84 -3.51 3.72 8.67
C GLN A 84 -3.62 3.28 10.13
N GLY A 85 -4.83 3.34 10.71
CA GLY A 85 -5.06 2.94 12.10
C GLY A 85 -4.70 1.48 12.37
N GLU A 86 -5.03 0.57 11.44
CA GLU A 86 -4.70 -0.84 11.58
C GLU A 86 -3.20 -1.10 11.45
N VAL A 87 -2.53 -0.45 10.49
CA VAL A 87 -1.08 -0.57 10.31
C VAL A 87 -0.32 0.00 11.52
N ASP A 88 -0.79 1.10 12.11
CA ASP A 88 -0.21 1.67 13.34
C ASP A 88 -0.34 0.68 14.52
N ARG A 89 -1.51 0.02 14.68
CA ARG A 89 -1.74 -1.01 15.70
C ARG A 89 -0.84 -2.24 15.51
N GLN A 90 -0.71 -2.73 14.27
CA GLN A 90 0.07 -3.93 13.95
C GLN A 90 1.58 -3.71 14.08
N LEU A 91 2.08 -2.59 13.55
CA LEU A 91 3.52 -2.34 13.48
C LEU A 91 4.07 -1.67 14.74
N LYS A 92 3.21 -1.07 15.58
CA LYS A 92 3.59 -0.38 16.83
C LYS A 92 4.72 0.64 16.64
N MET A 93 4.76 1.30 15.48
CA MET A 93 5.76 2.31 15.16
C MET A 93 5.20 3.68 15.48
N GLU A 94 6.01 4.54 16.12
CA GLU A 94 5.60 5.90 16.52
C GLU A 94 5.39 6.86 15.32
N SER A 95 5.85 6.50 14.12
CA SER A 95 5.74 7.34 12.94
C SER A 95 5.76 6.50 11.67
N ILE A 96 4.58 6.08 11.23
CA ILE A 96 4.39 5.43 9.93
C ILE A 96 4.07 6.53 8.90
N PRO A 97 4.76 6.58 7.74
CA PRO A 97 4.40 7.51 6.69
C PRO A 97 2.96 7.30 6.23
N ARG A 98 2.24 8.41 6.04
CA ARG A 98 0.81 8.42 5.72
C ARG A 98 0.47 7.49 4.56
N LEU A 99 -0.43 6.53 4.82
CA LEU A 99 -1.05 5.72 3.80
C LEU A 99 -2.09 6.55 3.03
N GLN A 100 -2.11 6.36 1.72
CA GLN A 100 -3.15 6.85 0.84
C GLN A 100 -3.71 5.68 0.04
N THR A 101 -4.96 5.82 -0.41
CA THR A 101 -5.58 4.78 -1.23
C THR A 101 -6.21 5.36 -2.48
N GLN A 102 -6.27 4.51 -3.50
CA GLN A 102 -6.96 4.81 -4.73
C GLN A 102 -7.74 3.56 -5.17
N ILE A 103 -8.96 3.75 -5.64
CA ILE A 103 -9.87 2.71 -6.07
C ILE A 103 -10.26 2.97 -7.53
N ARG A 104 -9.86 2.07 -8.43
CA ARG A 104 -10.21 2.09 -9.85
C ARG A 104 -10.85 0.76 -10.24
N GLY A 105 -12.13 0.79 -10.58
CA GLY A 105 -12.95 -0.40 -10.74
C GLY A 105 -12.95 -1.23 -9.45
N GLU A 106 -12.57 -2.49 -9.56
CA GLU A 106 -12.40 -3.43 -8.44
C GLU A 106 -10.96 -3.45 -7.89
N THR A 107 -10.07 -2.59 -8.40
CA THR A 107 -8.67 -2.54 -8.00
C THR A 107 -8.48 -1.48 -6.93
N LEU A 108 -7.94 -1.91 -5.79
CA LEU A 108 -7.46 -1.05 -4.71
C LEU A 108 -5.94 -0.94 -4.80
N GLU A 109 -5.44 0.29 -4.73
CA GLU A 109 -4.04 0.61 -4.52
C GLU A 109 -3.90 1.28 -3.15
N VAL A 110 -3.08 0.70 -2.27
CA VAL A 110 -2.73 1.26 -0.96
C VAL A 110 -1.25 1.60 -0.99
N GLY A 111 -0.92 2.88 -0.90
CA GLY A 111 0.45 3.34 -1.10
C GLY A 111 0.94 4.32 -0.05
N THR A 112 2.26 4.45 0.02
CA THR A 112 2.95 5.43 0.86
C THR A 112 4.30 5.80 0.26
N VAL A 113 4.87 6.91 0.73
CA VAL A 113 6.22 7.33 0.37
C VAL A 113 7.12 7.09 1.57
N LEU A 114 8.13 6.26 1.37
CA LEU A 114 9.10 5.90 2.40
C LEU A 114 10.41 6.66 2.17
N ASP A 115 10.92 7.27 3.24
CA ASP A 115 12.28 7.81 3.26
C ASP A 115 13.23 6.74 3.85
N PRO A 116 14.23 6.25 3.10
CA PRO A 116 15.24 5.31 3.62
C PRO A 116 15.91 5.79 4.91
N GLN A 117 16.15 7.10 5.06
CA GLN A 117 16.80 7.65 6.25
C GLN A 117 15.91 7.55 7.48
N MET A 118 14.59 7.59 7.31
CA MET A 118 13.66 7.37 8.43
C MET A 118 13.66 5.90 8.85
N LEU A 119 13.82 4.96 7.93
CA LEU A 119 13.87 3.53 8.22
C LEU A 119 15.14 3.13 8.99
N ASP A 120 16.28 3.72 8.64
CA ASP A 120 17.55 3.49 9.34
C ASP A 120 17.53 4.00 10.79
N ASN A 121 16.83 5.12 11.01
CA ASN A 121 16.70 5.75 12.33
C ASN A 121 15.52 5.23 13.14
N ALA A 122 14.63 4.42 12.55
CA ALA A 122 13.47 3.86 13.23
C ALA A 122 13.91 2.79 14.25
N GLN A 123 13.21 2.73 15.38
CA GLN A 123 13.38 1.66 16.38
C GLN A 123 12.71 0.37 15.90
N LEU A 124 13.34 -0.28 14.93
CA LEU A 124 12.83 -1.52 14.33
C LEU A 124 13.17 -2.74 15.19
N SER A 125 12.21 -3.64 15.34
CA SER A 125 12.46 -4.97 15.89
C SER A 125 13.49 -5.74 15.04
N PRO A 126 14.18 -6.76 15.59
CA PRO A 126 15.14 -7.56 14.82
C PRO A 126 14.55 -8.26 13.59
N GLY A 127 13.23 -8.50 13.59
CA GLY A 127 12.52 -9.02 12.42
C GLY A 127 12.36 -7.97 11.32
N GLN A 128 11.90 -6.77 11.69
CA GLN A 128 11.70 -5.64 10.79
C GLN A 128 13.03 -5.16 10.19
N LYS A 129 14.08 -5.03 11.01
CA LYS A 129 15.41 -4.61 10.54
C LYS A 129 15.97 -5.55 9.46
N ARG A 130 15.84 -6.87 9.65
CA ARG A 130 16.27 -7.87 8.64
C ARG A 130 15.50 -7.79 7.32
N ILE A 131 14.28 -7.24 7.32
CA ILE A 131 13.51 -7.02 6.08
C ILE A 131 14.03 -5.75 5.42
N VAL A 132 14.17 -4.65 6.18
CA VAL A 132 14.73 -3.37 5.69
C VAL A 132 16.11 -3.58 5.08
N ASP A 133 17.01 -4.29 5.77
CA ASP A 133 18.37 -4.62 5.30
C ASP A 133 18.38 -5.41 3.98
N ARG A 134 17.30 -6.15 3.66
CA ARG A 134 17.16 -6.89 2.40
C ARG A 134 16.51 -6.06 1.30
N VAL A 135 15.61 -5.15 1.66
CA VAL A 135 14.86 -4.33 0.70
C VAL A 135 15.67 -3.13 0.24
N LEU A 136 16.29 -2.38 1.16
CA LEU A 136 17.03 -1.15 0.83
C LEU A 136 18.08 -1.33 -0.27
N PRO A 137 18.90 -2.40 -0.28
CA PRO A 137 19.88 -2.59 -1.35
C PRO A 137 19.28 -2.90 -2.72
N LEU A 138 18.02 -3.36 -2.77
CA LEU A 138 17.31 -3.64 -4.03
C LEU A 138 16.72 -2.37 -4.64
N LEU A 139 16.69 -1.26 -3.89
CA LEU A 139 16.16 0.00 -4.36
C LEU A 139 17.16 0.69 -5.30
N PRO A 140 16.67 1.32 -6.37
CA PRO A 140 17.53 2.06 -7.30
C PRO A 140 18.16 3.32 -6.69
N SER A 141 17.59 3.86 -5.61
CA SER A 141 18.16 4.98 -4.85
C SER A 141 18.02 4.76 -3.35
N GLN A 142 19.16 4.68 -2.64
CA GLN A 142 19.18 4.47 -1.19
C GLN A 142 19.06 5.77 -0.37
N ASN A 143 19.11 6.93 -1.01
CA ASN A 143 19.14 8.24 -0.36
C ASN A 143 17.97 9.15 -0.76
N GLN A 144 16.95 8.63 -1.43
CA GLN A 144 15.79 9.41 -1.84
C GLN A 144 14.51 8.72 -1.40
N PRO A 145 13.46 9.50 -1.06
CA PRO A 145 12.15 8.94 -0.83
C PRO A 145 11.67 8.17 -2.05
N PHE A 146 11.01 7.05 -1.82
CA PHE A 146 10.48 6.20 -2.87
C PHE A 146 9.05 5.79 -2.55
N TYR A 147 8.24 5.70 -3.60
CA TYR A 147 6.86 5.26 -3.49
C TYR A 147 6.79 3.74 -3.37
N VAL A 148 5.99 3.22 -2.44
CA VAL A 148 5.68 1.80 -2.32
C VAL A 148 4.17 1.64 -2.25
N ALA A 149 3.64 0.65 -2.96
CA ALA A 149 2.21 0.33 -2.92
C ALA A 149 1.93 -1.16 -2.95
N LEU A 150 0.74 -1.51 -2.48
CA LEU A 150 0.07 -2.77 -2.73
C LEU A 150 -1.11 -2.50 -3.66
N GLU A 151 -1.13 -3.13 -4.83
CA GLU A 151 -2.21 -3.04 -5.82
C GLU A 151 -2.86 -4.42 -5.95
N GLY A 152 -4.19 -4.48 -5.89
CA GLY A 152 -4.91 -5.74 -6.07
C GLY A 152 -6.42 -5.62 -5.86
N THR A 153 -7.11 -6.75 -5.91
CA THR A 153 -8.54 -6.82 -5.59
C THR A 153 -8.68 -7.37 -4.17
N PRO A 154 -9.22 -6.60 -3.22
CA PRO A 154 -9.43 -7.09 -1.88
C PRO A 154 -10.62 -8.05 -1.84
N GLN A 155 -10.52 -9.07 -1.01
CA GLN A 155 -11.57 -10.05 -0.75
C GLN A 155 -11.69 -10.27 0.76
N LEU A 156 -12.89 -10.64 1.21
CA LEU A 156 -13.10 -11.03 2.59
C LEU A 156 -12.89 -12.54 2.73
N ALA A 157 -11.96 -12.92 3.61
CA ALA A 157 -11.77 -14.32 3.99
C ALA A 157 -11.61 -14.42 5.50
N ALA A 158 -12.52 -15.16 6.16
CA ALA A 158 -12.50 -15.39 7.60
C ALA A 158 -12.39 -14.11 8.45
N GLY A 159 -13.13 -13.06 8.10
CA GLY A 159 -13.12 -11.76 8.81
C GLY A 159 -11.99 -10.80 8.40
N GLN A 160 -11.03 -11.28 7.60
CA GLN A 160 -9.86 -10.53 7.19
C GLN A 160 -9.99 -10.04 5.75
N LEU A 161 -9.54 -8.82 5.50
CA LEU A 161 -9.31 -8.35 4.15
C LEU A 161 -8.00 -8.95 3.63
N ILE A 162 -8.13 -9.80 2.63
CA ILE A 162 -7.02 -10.43 1.93
C ILE A 162 -6.89 -9.85 0.53
N MET A 163 -5.67 -9.78 0.03
CA MET A 163 -5.42 -9.41 -1.38
C MET A 163 -5.38 -10.68 -2.23
N THR A 164 -5.95 -10.63 -3.42
CA THR A 164 -5.98 -11.75 -4.39
C THR A 164 -4.58 -12.14 -4.88
N GLU A 165 -4.44 -13.34 -5.44
CA GLU A 165 -3.15 -13.86 -5.95
C GLU A 165 -2.52 -13.02 -7.09
N ASN A 166 -3.34 -12.29 -7.84
CA ASN A 166 -2.88 -11.39 -8.91
C ASN A 166 -2.34 -10.05 -8.39
N SER A 167 -2.34 -9.84 -7.08
CA SER A 167 -1.90 -8.60 -6.45
C SER A 167 -0.40 -8.38 -6.61
N ARG A 168 -0.03 -7.10 -6.60
CA ARG A 168 1.31 -6.63 -6.95
C ARG A 168 1.83 -5.65 -5.92
N ILE A 169 3.12 -5.72 -5.67
CA ILE A 169 3.85 -4.72 -4.91
C ILE A 169 4.46 -3.75 -5.92
N LYS A 170 4.16 -2.47 -5.77
CA LYS A 170 4.74 -1.37 -6.55
C LYS A 170 5.89 -0.73 -5.80
N ILE A 171 6.96 -0.41 -6.52
CA ILE A 171 8.09 0.40 -6.05
C ILE A 171 8.38 1.44 -7.14
N GLY A 172 8.00 2.69 -6.90
CA GLY A 172 7.88 3.69 -7.97
C GLY A 172 6.92 3.21 -9.06
N GLU A 173 7.32 3.28 -10.33
CA GLU A 173 6.56 2.71 -11.45
C GLU A 173 6.79 1.20 -11.68
N LEU A 174 7.69 0.56 -10.92
CA LEU A 174 7.94 -0.87 -11.06
C LEU A 174 6.87 -1.67 -10.31
N SER A 175 6.34 -2.73 -10.94
CA SER A 175 5.28 -3.56 -10.37
C SER A 175 5.71 -5.03 -10.40
N PHE A 176 5.62 -5.70 -9.25
CA PHE A 176 6.07 -7.07 -9.06
C PHE A 176 4.95 -7.92 -8.48
N ARG A 177 4.79 -9.17 -8.94
CA ARG A 177 3.89 -10.11 -8.25
C ARG A 177 4.42 -10.39 -6.85
N ILE A 178 3.53 -10.60 -5.90
CA ILE A 178 3.90 -10.90 -4.50
C ILE A 178 4.83 -12.13 -4.43
N GLY A 179 4.53 -13.19 -5.20
CA GLY A 179 5.38 -14.39 -5.25
C GLY A 179 6.81 -14.12 -5.74
N ASP A 180 6.97 -13.26 -6.75
CA ASP A 180 8.29 -12.89 -7.26
C ASP A 180 9.07 -12.07 -6.21
N MET A 181 8.37 -11.20 -5.47
CA MET A 181 8.96 -10.42 -4.39
C MET A 181 9.38 -11.29 -3.21
N ALA A 182 8.53 -12.23 -2.79
CA ALA A 182 8.84 -13.21 -1.75
C ALA A 182 10.15 -13.96 -2.05
N GLN A 183 10.32 -14.43 -3.30
CA GLN A 183 11.56 -15.07 -3.74
C GLN A 183 12.78 -14.13 -3.66
N ARG A 184 12.65 -12.90 -4.19
CA ARG A 184 13.75 -11.90 -4.17
C ARG A 184 14.17 -11.53 -2.76
N LEU A 185 13.22 -11.41 -1.84
CA LEU A 185 13.47 -11.07 -0.44
C LEU A 185 13.88 -12.28 0.40
N ASN A 186 13.85 -13.49 -0.16
CA ASN A 186 14.05 -14.74 0.56
C ASN A 186 13.11 -14.84 1.80
N ILE A 187 11.84 -14.55 1.56
CA ILE A 187 10.74 -14.62 2.54
C ILE A 187 9.74 -15.68 2.03
N PRO A 188 9.25 -16.61 2.86
CA PRO A 188 8.20 -17.52 2.46
C PRO A 188 6.96 -16.76 1.97
N PRO A 189 6.35 -17.12 0.82
CA PRO A 189 5.19 -16.43 0.28
C PRO A 189 4.04 -16.29 1.28
N GLU A 190 3.82 -17.31 2.11
CA GLU A 190 2.77 -17.35 3.13
C GLU A 190 3.00 -16.28 4.19
N LYS A 191 4.27 -16.06 4.57
CA LYS A 191 4.65 -15.03 5.54
C LYS A 191 4.50 -13.63 4.96
N LEU A 192 4.81 -13.44 3.67
CA LEU A 192 4.58 -12.16 3.02
C LEU A 192 3.08 -11.87 2.91
N ASN A 193 2.28 -12.87 2.53
CA ASN A 193 0.82 -12.73 2.49
C ASN A 193 0.25 -12.39 3.87
N GLN A 194 0.72 -13.04 4.93
CA GLN A 194 0.27 -12.76 6.30
C GLN A 194 0.56 -11.30 6.71
N LEU A 195 1.70 -10.73 6.29
CA LEU A 195 2.03 -9.33 6.57
C LEU A 195 1.17 -8.33 5.80
N LEU A 196 0.49 -8.77 4.74
CA LEU A 196 -0.38 -7.95 3.91
C LEU A 196 -1.87 -8.11 4.26
N GLN A 197 -2.20 -8.99 5.22
CA GLN A 197 -3.55 -9.18 5.71
C GLN A 197 -3.93 -8.05 6.66
N VAL A 198 -5.10 -7.46 6.41
CA VAL A 198 -5.66 -6.43 7.28
C VAL A 198 -6.73 -7.08 8.13
N ASN A 199 -6.51 -7.09 9.44
CA ASN A 199 -7.47 -7.65 10.39
C ASN A 199 -8.55 -6.60 10.66
N LEU A 200 -9.80 -6.95 10.37
CA LEU A 200 -10.98 -6.14 10.67
C LEU A 200 -11.98 -6.95 11.52
N ASP A 201 -11.50 -7.95 12.26
CA ASP A 201 -12.31 -8.92 13.02
C ASP A 201 -13.17 -8.25 14.09
N GLU A 202 -12.80 -7.05 14.56
CA GLU A 202 -13.62 -6.22 15.46
C GLU A 202 -14.98 -5.83 14.84
N LEU A 203 -15.15 -5.96 13.51
CA LEU A 203 -16.25 -5.38 12.76
C LEU A 203 -17.23 -6.40 12.17
N ASN A 204 -17.18 -7.68 12.58
CA ASN A 204 -18.14 -8.73 12.16
C ASN A 204 -18.51 -8.66 10.66
N LEU A 205 -17.48 -8.54 9.80
CA LEU A 205 -17.68 -8.35 8.37
C LEU A 205 -18.32 -9.59 7.73
N GLN A 206 -19.32 -9.35 6.89
CA GLN A 206 -20.02 -10.37 6.08
C GLN A 206 -19.71 -10.24 4.59
N GLY A 207 -19.33 -9.05 4.14
CA GLY A 207 -19.09 -8.78 2.73
C GLY A 207 -18.20 -7.57 2.50
N VAL A 208 -17.49 -7.59 1.38
CA VAL A 208 -16.77 -6.43 0.84
C VAL A 208 -17.08 -6.32 -0.65
N GLN A 209 -17.38 -5.11 -1.10
CA GLN A 209 -17.51 -4.77 -2.51
C GLN A 209 -16.68 -3.53 -2.81
N VAL A 210 -15.99 -3.55 -3.95
CA VAL A 210 -15.16 -2.42 -4.39
C VAL A 210 -15.69 -1.93 -5.71
N GLN A 211 -15.98 -0.63 -5.78
CA GLN A 211 -16.47 0.02 -6.99
C GLN A 211 -15.98 1.46 -7.02
N ASP A 212 -15.28 1.81 -8.09
CA ASP A 212 -14.85 3.18 -8.49
C ASP A 212 -14.95 4.25 -7.39
N GLY A 213 -13.82 4.50 -6.74
CA GLY A 213 -13.69 5.50 -5.67
C GLY A 213 -14.27 5.10 -4.31
N MET A 214 -14.91 3.93 -4.20
CA MET A 214 -15.57 3.49 -2.97
C MET A 214 -15.35 2.00 -2.66
N MET A 215 -15.32 1.70 -1.37
CA MET A 215 -15.39 0.34 -0.82
C MET A 215 -16.60 0.25 0.10
N GLN A 216 -17.48 -0.70 -0.17
CA GLN A 216 -18.63 -1.00 0.68
C GLN A 216 -18.32 -2.21 1.55
N LEU A 217 -18.49 -2.05 2.86
CA LEU A 217 -18.38 -3.10 3.86
C LEU A 217 -19.78 -3.48 4.33
N GLU A 218 -20.07 -4.78 4.42
CA GLU A 218 -21.28 -5.29 5.04
C GLU A 218 -20.93 -5.83 6.43
N VAL A 219 -21.53 -5.26 7.47
CA VAL A 219 -21.25 -5.53 8.88
C VAL A 219 -22.49 -6.10 9.54
N ASN A 220 -22.35 -7.16 10.34
CA ASN A 220 -23.43 -7.57 11.22
C ASN A 220 -23.44 -6.70 12.49
N PRO A 221 -24.56 -6.05 12.83
CA PRO A 221 -24.67 -5.29 14.09
C PRO A 221 -24.63 -6.18 15.33
#